data_AF-A0A091RXV9-F1
#
_entry.id   AF-A0A091RXV9-F1
#
_cell.length_a   1.000
_cell.length_b   1.000
_cell.length_c   1.000
_cell.angle_alpha   90.00
_cell.angle_beta   90.00
_cell.angle_gamma   90.00
#
_symmetry.space_group_name_H-M   'P 1'
#
loop_
_entity.id
_entity.type
_entity.pdbx_description
1 polymer ?
#
loop_
_entity_poly.entity_id
_entity_poly.type
_entity_poly.pdbx_seq_one_letter_code
_entity_poly.pdbx_strand_id
1 'polypeptide(L)'
;GNTFSTLAGLAFNWTIVKDTGADGFSDSHNALRILKFFESTYIPPSYISEMEKVAKQGDTILVSGMKTGSSKIEARIEENIY
;
A
#
# COMPACT_ATOMS: atom_id res chain seq x y z
N GLY A 1 -4.72 -22.97 -21.33
CA GLY A 1 -5.31 -22.85 -19.99
C GLY A 1 -4.82 -21.55 -19.41
N ASN A 2 -5.74 -20.62 -19.11
CA ASN A 2 -5.38 -19.30 -18.59
C ASN A 2 -5.43 -19.39 -17.07
N THR A 3 -4.32 -19.76 -16.46
CA THR A 3 -4.16 -19.67 -15.00
C THR A 3 -4.10 -18.18 -14.67
N PHE A 4 -5.23 -17.58 -14.30
CA PHE A 4 -5.25 -16.25 -13.73
C PHE A 4 -4.44 -16.31 -12.42
N SER A 5 -3.24 -15.76 -12.47
CA SER A 5 -2.42 -15.57 -11.27
C SER A 5 -3.10 -14.46 -10.46
N THR A 6 -3.73 -14.84 -9.35
CA THR A 6 -4.30 -13.87 -8.41
C THR A 6 -3.25 -13.49 -7.39
N LEU A 7 -3.14 -12.20 -7.09
CA LEU A 7 -2.31 -11.69 -6.00
C LEU A 7 -3.03 -11.78 -4.64
N ALA A 8 -4.29 -12.26 -4.65
CA ALA A 8 -5.10 -12.39 -3.45
C ALA A 8 -4.47 -13.35 -2.44
N GLY A 9 -4.33 -12.88 -1.20
CA GLY A 9 -3.73 -13.63 -0.10
C GLY A 9 -2.21 -13.51 0.00
N LEU A 10 -1.55 -12.84 -0.95
CA LEU A 10 -0.14 -12.47 -0.82
C LEU A 10 0.00 -11.21 0.03
N ALA A 11 0.94 -11.23 0.97
CA ALA A 11 1.33 -10.05 1.72
C ALA A 11 2.14 -9.12 0.84
N PHE A 12 1.80 -7.84 0.87
CA PHE A 12 2.54 -6.77 0.21
C PHE A 12 3.03 -5.79 1.26
N ASN A 13 4.26 -5.36 1.06
CA ASN A 13 4.85 -4.25 1.76
C ASN A 13 4.71 -3.00 0.88
N TRP A 14 3.94 -2.03 1.37
CA TRP A 14 3.72 -0.77 0.67
C TRP A 14 4.57 0.33 1.31
N THR A 15 5.43 0.95 0.52
CA THR A 15 6.31 2.02 1.00
C THR A 15 6.16 3.27 0.15
N ILE A 16 6.11 4.43 0.79
CA ILE A 16 6.13 5.71 0.10
C ILE A 16 7.60 6.05 -0.15
N VAL A 17 8.00 6.04 -1.42
CA VAL A 17 9.38 6.28 -1.84
C VAL A 17 9.63 7.78 -1.90
N LYS A 18 10.73 8.20 -1.27
CA LYS A 18 11.23 9.58 -1.37
C LYS A 18 11.90 9.76 -2.73
N ASP A 19 11.57 10.82 -3.43
CA ASP A 19 12.29 11.16 -4.65
C ASP A 19 13.66 11.72 -4.27
N THR A 20 14.72 10.95 -4.51
CA THR A 20 16.10 11.22 -4.06
C THR A 20 16.75 12.44 -4.75
N GLY A 21 16.00 13.24 -5.51
CA GLY A 21 16.45 14.51 -6.08
C GLY A 21 16.11 15.75 -5.24
N ALA A 22 15.35 15.62 -4.15
CA ALA A 22 14.90 16.74 -3.33
C ALA A 22 15.57 16.77 -1.95
N ASP A 23 16.87 17.09 -1.92
CA ASP A 23 17.72 17.19 -0.72
C ASP A 23 17.39 18.41 0.18
N GLY A 24 16.12 18.83 0.25
CA GLY A 24 15.76 20.07 0.94
C GLY A 24 14.31 20.28 1.37
N PHE A 25 13.36 19.40 1.00
CA PHE A 25 11.96 19.57 1.39
C PHE A 25 11.45 18.38 2.19
N SER A 26 11.65 18.46 3.51
CA SER A 26 11.16 17.50 4.51
C SER A 26 9.62 17.34 4.53
N ASP A 27 8.86 18.09 3.74
CA ASP A 27 7.39 18.21 3.87
C ASP A 27 6.60 17.77 2.62
N SER A 28 7.26 17.39 1.52
CA SER A 28 6.63 16.77 0.35
C SER A 28 6.33 15.28 0.55
N HIS A 29 6.96 14.65 1.55
CA HIS A 29 6.77 13.25 1.92
C HIS A 29 5.42 12.96 2.59
N ASN A 30 4.70 14.01 3.02
CA ASN A 30 3.36 13.92 3.61
C ASN A 30 2.25 14.29 2.62
N ALA A 31 2.55 14.41 1.32
CA ALA A 31 1.50 14.67 0.34
C ALA A 31 0.49 13.52 0.24
N LEU A 32 0.87 12.32 0.65
CA LEU A 32 0.06 11.12 0.55
C LEU A 32 0.24 10.24 1.78
N ARG A 33 -0.86 9.69 2.31
CA ARG A 33 -0.87 8.77 3.45
C ARG A 33 -1.61 7.49 3.08
N ILE A 34 -1.04 6.34 3.47
CA ILE A 34 -1.72 5.04 3.37
C ILE A 34 -2.72 4.94 4.53
N LEU A 35 -3.95 4.58 4.18
CA LEU A 35 -5.05 4.37 5.12
C LEU A 35 -5.36 2.89 5.25
N LYS A 36 -5.83 2.50 6.43
CA LYS A 36 -6.41 1.17 6.65
C LYS A 36 -7.84 1.13 6.14
N PHE A 37 -8.29 -0.02 5.63
CA PHE A 37 -9.70 -0.14 5.22
C PHE A 37 -10.63 -0.02 6.41
N PHE A 38 -10.20 -0.45 7.60
CA PHE A 38 -10.92 -0.21 8.85
C PHE A 38 -11.19 1.28 9.15
N GLU A 39 -10.35 2.19 8.65
CA GLU A 39 -10.51 3.64 8.83
C GLU A 39 -11.36 4.27 7.71
N SER A 40 -11.87 3.49 6.77
CA SER A 40 -12.57 3.97 5.58
C SER A 40 -13.98 3.40 5.45
N THR A 41 -14.80 4.03 4.61
CA THR A 41 -16.11 3.53 4.18
C THR A 41 -16.01 2.49 3.05
N TYR A 42 -14.81 2.24 2.53
CA TYR A 42 -14.59 1.19 1.54
C TYR A 42 -14.61 -0.20 2.16
N ILE A 43 -15.36 -1.11 1.55
CA ILE A 43 -15.48 -2.51 1.99
C ILE A 43 -14.37 -3.32 1.30
N PRO A 44 -13.33 -3.76 2.03
CA PRO A 44 -12.30 -4.61 1.45
C PRO A 44 -12.86 -6.01 1.17
N PRO A 45 -12.28 -6.75 0.21
CA PRO A 45 -12.48 -8.19 0.11
C PRO A 45 -12.15 -8.91 1.42
N SER A 46 -12.82 -10.03 1.70
CA SER A 46 -12.64 -10.78 2.95
C SER A 46 -11.18 -11.12 3.24
N TYR A 47 -10.41 -11.54 2.23
CA TYR A 47 -8.99 -11.87 2.39
C TYR A 47 -8.14 -10.65 2.79
N ILE A 48 -8.41 -9.45 2.25
CA ILE A 48 -7.73 -8.20 2.66
C ILE A 48 -8.08 -7.88 4.12
N SER A 49 -9.34 -8.06 4.52
CA SER A 49 -9.78 -7.82 5.89
C SER A 49 -9.08 -8.75 6.89
N GLU A 50 -8.96 -10.05 6.57
CA GLU A 50 -8.20 -11.00 7.41
C GLU A 50 -6.72 -10.61 7.50
N MET A 51 -6.13 -10.11 6.42
CA MET A 51 -4.74 -9.63 6.42
C MET A 51 -4.56 -8.39 7.31
N GLU A 52 -5.49 -7.43 7.29
CA GLU A 52 -5.42 -6.27 8.17
C GLU A 52 -5.50 -6.64 9.65
N LYS A 53 -6.26 -7.68 10.01
CA LYS A 53 -6.33 -8.18 11.40
C LYS A 53 -4.99 -8.68 11.90
N VAL A 54 -4.15 -9.24 11.03
CA VAL A 54 -2.78 -9.68 11.35
C VAL A 54 -1.73 -8.59 11.07
N ALA A 55 -2.15 -7.33 10.96
CA ALA A 55 -1.31 -6.18 10.64
C ALA A 55 -0.53 -6.31 9.33
N LYS A 56 -1.04 -7.09 8.37
CA LYS A 56 -0.51 -7.23 7.02
C LYS A 56 -1.36 -6.46 6.02
N GLN A 57 -0.76 -6.10 4.89
CA GLN A 57 -1.45 -5.47 3.76
C GLN A 57 -1.45 -6.44 2.58
N GLY A 58 -2.55 -6.48 1.82
CA GLY A 58 -2.64 -7.30 0.61
C GLY A 58 -2.32 -6.51 -0.65
N ASP A 59 -2.78 -7.02 -1.79
CA ASP A 59 -2.59 -6.44 -3.12
C ASP A 59 -3.32 -5.10 -3.34
N THR A 60 -4.27 -4.78 -2.45
CA THR A 60 -5.02 -3.52 -2.50
C THR A 60 -4.78 -2.71 -1.24
N ILE A 61 -4.49 -1.42 -1.38
CA ILE A 61 -4.40 -0.44 -0.28
C ILE A 61 -5.22 0.80 -0.56
N LEU A 62 -5.61 1.51 0.50
CA LEU A 62 -6.20 2.83 0.40
C LEU A 62 -5.13 3.90 0.59
N VAL A 63 -5.27 4.95 -0.21
CA VAL A 63 -4.38 6.11 -0.17
C VAL A 63 -5.21 7.39 -0.08
N SER A 64 -4.73 8.34 0.72
CA SER A 64 -5.33 9.66 0.85
C SER A 64 -4.29 10.72 0.54
N GLY A 65 -4.62 11.61 -0.40
CA GLY A 65 -3.83 12.79 -0.70
C GLY A 65 -4.09 13.90 0.33
N MET A 66 -3.06 14.29 1.06
CA MET A 66 -3.11 15.37 2.06
C MET A 66 -2.63 16.71 1.52
N LYS A 67 -1.75 16.71 0.51
CA LYS A 67 -1.25 17.93 -0.16
C LYS A 67 -1.17 17.71 -1.66
N THR A 68 -1.21 18.81 -2.43
CA THR A 68 -0.95 18.78 -3.87
C THR A 68 0.55 18.56 -4.13
N GLY A 69 0.87 17.62 -5.00
CA GLY A 69 2.25 17.25 -5.30
C GLY A 69 2.31 15.88 -5.98
N SER A 70 3.53 15.41 -6.25
CA SER A 70 3.77 14.06 -6.75
C SER A 70 4.29 13.19 -5.62
N SER A 71 3.79 11.96 -5.53
CA SER A 71 4.25 10.95 -4.57
C SER A 71 4.42 9.63 -5.28
N LYS A 72 5.51 8.92 -4.97
CA LYS A 72 5.79 7.60 -5.51
C LYS A 72 5.54 6.56 -4.43
N ILE A 73 4.84 5.49 -4.78
CA ILE A 73 4.61 4.34 -3.90
C ILE A 73 5.24 3.14 -4.56
N GLU A 74 5.93 2.33 -3.77
CA GLU A 74 6.46 1.04 -4.17
C GLU A 74 5.71 -0.06 -3.43
N ALA A 75 5.24 -1.05 -4.20
CA ALA A 75 4.62 -2.26 -3.69
C ALA A 75 5.60 -3.41 -3.88
N ARG A 76 5.88 -4.15 -2.81
CA ARG A 76 6.79 -5.29 -2.85
C ARG A 76 6.11 -6.49 -2.22
N ILE A 77 6.11 -7.63 -2.91
CA ILE A 77 5.52 -8.85 -2.35
C ILE A 77 6.41 -9.34 -1.20
N GLU A 78 5.83 -9.52 -0.03
CA GLU A 78 6.43 -10.19 1.12
C GLU A 78 6.26 -11.71 0.93
N GLU A 79 7.00 -12.26 -0.04
CA GLU A 79 7.15 -13.71 -0.18
C GLU A 79 8.11 -14.21 0.89
N ASN A 80 7.64 -15.09 1.78
CA ASN A 80 8.53 -15.83 2.67
C ASN A 80 9.20 -16.93 1.84
N ILE A 81 10.32 -16.59 1.20
CA ILE A 81 11.14 -17.53 0.45
C ILE A 81 11.62 -18.61 1.42
N TYR A 82 11.23 -19.86 1.19
CA TYR A 82 11.57 -21.04 1.98
C TYR A 82 13.03 -21.48 1.78
#